data_AF-A0A530ZWW5-F1
#
_entry.id   AF-A0A530ZWW5-F1
#
_cell.length_a   1.000
_cell.length_b   1.000
_cell.length_c   1.000
_cell.angle_alpha   90.00
_cell.angle_beta   90.00
_cell.angle_gamma   90.00
#
_symmetry.space_group_name_H-M   'P 1'
#
loop_
_entity.id
_entity.type
_entity.pdbx_description
1 polymer ?
#
loop_
_entity_poly.entity_id
_entity_poly.type
_entity_poly.pdbx_seq_one_letter_code
_entity_poly.pdbx_strand_id
1 'polypeptide(L)' 'MPIVRGKDIEVLFSASAIARRNLELAKEIAGHDYHDLLVISVLKGSFIFAADLIRAMHDVGLSPEVEFIFISSYGAGT' A
#
# COMPACT_ATOMS: atom_id res chain seq x y z
N MET A 1 -18.90 11.23 -11.59
CA MET A 1 -17.48 11.61 -11.49
C MET A 1 -17.38 12.67 -10.40
N PRO A 2 -16.54 12.48 -9.37
CA PRO A 2 -16.34 13.52 -8.37
C PRO A 2 -15.65 14.74 -9.00
N ILE A 3 -16.21 15.92 -8.75
CA ILE A 3 -15.60 17.20 -9.15
C ILE A 3 -14.67 17.64 -8.04
N VAL A 4 -13.37 17.70 -8.33
CA VAL A 4 -12.34 18.15 -7.38
C VAL A 4 -11.63 19.35 -7.99
N ARG A 5 -11.71 20.50 -7.31
CA ARG A 5 -11.12 21.77 -7.79
C ARG A 5 -11.54 22.12 -9.22
N GLY A 6 -12.81 21.89 -9.55
CA GLY A 6 -13.38 22.18 -10.88
C GLY A 6 -12.94 21.23 -12.00
N LYS A 7 -12.28 20.11 -11.67
CA LYS A 7 -11.92 19.06 -12.63
C LYS A 7 -12.77 17.82 -12.39
N ASP A 8 -13.29 17.25 -13.47
CA ASP A 8 -13.90 15.92 -13.46
C ASP A 8 -12.81 14.87 -13.27
N ILE A 9 -12.87 14.14 -12.15
CA ILE A 9 -11.94 13.06 -11.86
C ILE A 9 -12.59 11.74 -12.26
N GLU A 10 -11.97 11.04 -13.19
CA GLU A 10 -12.32 9.67 -13.52
C GLU A 10 -11.87 8.73 -12.39
N VAL A 11 -12.75 7.84 -11.95
CA VAL A 11 -12.45 6.85 -10.93
C VAL A 11 -11.91 5.60 -11.63
N LEU A 12 -10.60 5.40 -11.58
CA LEU A 12 -9.97 4.19 -12.13
C LEU A 12 -10.24 2.96 -11.25
N PHE A 13 -10.15 3.14 -9.93
CA PHE A 13 -10.42 2.09 -8.95
C PHE A 13 -11.24 2.66 -7.80
N SER A 14 -12.34 1.99 -7.47
CA SER A 14 -13.12 2.35 -6.29
C SER A 14 -12.38 1.96 -5.01
N ALA A 15 -12.71 2.59 -3.90
CA ALA A 15 -12.17 2.22 -2.59
C ALA A 15 -12.40 0.75 -2.25
N SER A 16 -13.58 0.20 -2.61
CA SER A 16 -13.90 -1.21 -2.40
C SER A 16 -13.06 -2.14 -3.29
N ALA A 17 -12.75 -1.74 -4.53
CA ALA A 17 -11.87 -2.50 -5.42
C ALA A 17 -10.43 -2.56 -4.88
N ILE A 18 -9.92 -1.43 -4.37
CA ILE A 18 -8.60 -1.36 -3.73
C ILE A 18 -8.57 -2.22 -2.47
N ALA A 19 -9.57 -2.09 -1.58
CA ALA A 19 -9.65 -2.88 -0.35
C ALA A 19 -9.68 -4.39 -0.63
N ARG A 20 -10.47 -4.81 -1.64
CA ARG A 20 -10.49 -6.21 -2.08
C ARG A 20 -9.11 -6.66 -2.56
N ARG A 21 -8.43 -5.86 -3.39
CA ARG A 21 -7.11 -6.24 -3.90
C ARG A 21 -6.06 -6.31 -2.80
N ASN A 22 -6.10 -5.41 -1.81
CA ASN A 22 -5.19 -5.47 -0.65
C ASN A 22 -5.41 -6.74 0.18
N LEU A 23 -6.65 -7.17 0.37
CA LEU A 23 -6.94 -8.43 1.06
C LEU A 23 -6.46 -9.65 0.27
N GLU A 24 -6.62 -9.64 -1.06
CA GLU A 24 -6.08 -10.70 -1.93
C GLU A 24 -4.55 -10.77 -1.81
N LEU A 25 -3.86 -9.63 -1.89
CA LEU A 25 -2.40 -9.55 -1.69
C LEU A 25 -1.98 -10.04 -0.30
N ALA A 26 -2.70 -9.64 0.76
CA ALA A 26 -2.40 -10.09 2.12
C ALA A 26 -2.51 -11.62 2.24
N LYS A 27 -3.53 -12.24 1.65
CA LYS A 27 -3.68 -13.72 1.61
C LYS A 27 -2.58 -14.39 0.80
N GLU A 28 -2.19 -13.81 -0.33
CA GLU A 28 -1.08 -14.30 -1.15
C GLU A 28 0.22 -14.29 -0.34
N ILE A 29 0.50 -13.19 0.37
CA ILE A 29 1.68 -13.04 1.25
C ILE A 29 1.60 -14.08 2.39
N ALA A 30 0.46 -14.22 3.07
CA ALA A 30 0.28 -15.16 4.17
C ALA A 30 0.42 -16.64 3.77
N GLY A 31 0.44 -16.96 2.47
CA GLY A 31 0.69 -18.31 1.96
C GLY A 31 2.15 -18.79 2.12
N HIS A 32 3.04 -17.93 2.60
CA HIS A 32 4.45 -18.24 2.83
C HIS A 32 4.77 -18.36 4.33
N ASP A 33 5.80 -19.15 4.65
CA ASP A 33 6.32 -19.29 6.01
C ASP A 33 7.44 -18.27 6.24
N TYR A 34 7.15 -17.21 6.99
CA TYR A 34 8.09 -16.15 7.30
C TYR A 34 8.61 -16.29 8.73
N HIS A 35 9.92 -16.07 8.89
CA HIS A 35 10.53 -15.77 10.17
C HIS A 35 10.87 -14.27 10.17
N ASP A 36 10.40 -13.53 11.17
CA ASP A 36 10.65 -12.08 11.34
C ASP A 36 10.31 -11.24 10.10
N LEU A 37 9.04 -11.28 9.68
CA LEU A 37 8.56 -10.52 8.52
C LEU A 37 8.68 -9.00 8.74
N LEU A 38 9.48 -8.34 7.91
CA LEU A 38 9.66 -6.88 7.90
C LEU A 38 9.00 -6.24 6.66
N VAL A 39 8.16 -5.23 6.87
CA VAL A 39 7.55 -4.41 5.83
C VAL A 39 8.19 -3.03 5.81
N ILE A 40 8.85 -2.68 4.70
CA ILE A 40 9.46 -1.36 4.51
C ILE A 40 8.62 -0.54 3.53
N SER A 41 8.05 0.57 4.02
CA SER A 41 7.23 1.48 3.21
C SER A 41 8.04 2.71 2.74
N VAL A 42 8.01 2.97 1.44
CA VAL A 42 8.77 4.06 0.79
C VAL A 42 7.94 5.35 0.71
N LEU A 43 8.29 6.32 1.55
CA LEU A 43 7.58 7.60 1.62
C LEU A 43 7.95 8.54 0.46
N LYS A 44 7.04 9.43 0.02
CA LYS A 44 5.71 9.71 0.61
C LYS A 44 4.54 8.98 -0.05
N GLY A 45 4.69 8.51 -1.28
CA GLY A 45 3.55 8.05 -2.09
C GLY A 45 2.87 6.77 -1.58
N SER A 46 3.59 5.90 -0.86
CA SER A 46 3.07 4.59 -0.46
C SER A 46 2.22 4.60 0.82
N PHE A 47 2.19 5.68 1.59
CA PHE A 47 1.73 5.61 2.99
C PHE A 47 0.29 5.10 3.15
N ILE A 48 -0.63 5.47 2.25
CA ILE A 48 -2.03 5.00 2.27
C ILE A 48 -2.07 3.51 1.96
N PHE A 49 -1.43 3.10 0.86
CA PHE A 49 -1.36 1.71 0.44
C PHE A 49 -0.71 0.81 1.51
N ALA A 50 0.42 1.25 2.07
CA ALA A 50 1.11 0.52 3.13
C ALA A 50 0.22 0.35 4.36
N ALA A 51 -0.46 1.41 4.82
CA ALA A 51 -1.37 1.32 5.96
C ALA A 51 -2.56 0.38 5.69
N ASP A 52 -3.12 0.38 4.48
CA ASP A 52 -4.19 -0.53 4.10
C ASP A 52 -3.72 -1.98 4.02
N LEU A 53 -2.55 -2.22 3.43
CA LEU A 53 -1.98 -3.55 3.28
C LEU A 53 -1.58 -4.15 4.63
N ILE A 54 -0.93 -3.38 5.51
CA ILE A 54 -0.53 -3.86 6.84
C ILE A 54 -1.76 -4.26 7.68
N ARG A 55 -2.86 -3.49 7.59
CA ARG A 55 -4.12 -3.86 8.23
C ARG A 55 -4.71 -5.14 7.64
N ALA A 56 -4.70 -5.29 6.31
CA ALA A 56 -5.15 -6.52 5.66
C ALA A 56 -4.27 -7.73 6.01
N MET A 57 -2.96 -7.55 6.18
CA MET A 57 -2.02 -8.58 6.64
C MET A 57 -2.36 -9.04 8.06
N HIS A 58 -2.69 -8.10 8.95
CA HIS A 58 -3.18 -8.42 10.29
C HIS A 58 -4.49 -9.22 10.25
N ASP A 59 -5.43 -8.87 9.36
CA ASP A 59 -6.70 -9.60 9.20
C ASP A 59 -6.52 -11.07 8.76
N VAL A 60 -5.38 -11.41 8.14
CA VAL A 60 -5.05 -12.79 7.72
C VAL A 60 -4.04 -13.47 8.65
N GLY A 61 -3.76 -12.89 9.82
CA GLY A 61 -2.95 -13.50 10.88
C GLY A 61 -1.45 -13.21 10.81
N LEU A 62 -0.99 -12.30 9.93
CA LEU A 62 0.39 -11.84 9.92
C LEU A 62 0.59 -10.68 10.90
N SER A 63 1.75 -10.62 11.53
CA SER A 63 2.14 -9.52 12.44
C SER A 63 3.54 -9.01 12.07
N PRO A 64 3.69 -8.30 10.93
CA PRO A 64 4.99 -7.84 10.49
C PRO A 64 5.52 -6.68 11.34
N GLU A 65 6.84 -6.57 11.44
CA GLU A 65 7.50 -5.32 11.81
C GLU A 65 7.36 -4.31 10.68
N VAL A 66 7.29 -3.02 11.01
CA VAL A 66 7.06 -1.96 10.02
C VAL A 66 8.11 -0.87 10.13
N GLU A 67 8.78 -0.61 9.02
CA GLU A 67 9.72 0.50 8.88
C GLU A 67 9.34 1.43 7.72
N PHE A 68 9.84 2.66 7.79
CA PHE A 68 9.63 3.67 6.76
C PHE A 68 10.97 4.24 6.31
N ILE A 69 11.13 4.36 4.99
CA ILE A 69 12.29 5.03 4.39
C ILE A 69 11.84 6.19 3.51
N PHE A 70 12.68 7.22 3.44
CA PHE A 70 12.53 8.32 2.50
C PHE A 70 13.62 8.21 1.43
N ILE A 71 13.21 8.24 0.17
CA ILE A 71 14.14 8.34 -0.95
C ILE A 71 13.83 9.60 -1.76
N SER A 72 14.89 10.25 -2.23
CA SER A 72 14.80 11.33 -3.20
C SER A 72 15.41 10.85 -4.52
N SER A 73 14.79 11.25 -5.64
CA SER A 73 15.46 11.14 -6.92
C SER A 73 16.58 12.17 -6.97
N TYR A 74 17.74 11.82 -7.54
CA TYR A 74 18.84 12.74 -7.81
C TYR A 74 18.51 13.83 -8.86
N GLY A 75 17.28 13.85 -9.38
CA GLY A 75 16.86 14.74 -10.47
C GLY A 75 17.31 14.21 -11.84
N ALA A 76 17.06 15.00 -12.89
CA ALA A 76 17.72 14.78 -14.17
C ALA A 76 19.18 15.21 -14.01
N GLY A 77 20.09 14.24 -13.88
CA GLY A 77 21.51 14.51 -14.00
C GLY A 77 21.84 14.95 -15.42
N THR A 78 21.72 16.25 -15.69
CA THR A 78 22.26 16.99 -16.84
C THR A 78 22.55 18.41 -16.41
#